data_AF-A0A399WPY5-F1
#
_entry.id   AF-A0A399WPY5-F1
#
_cell.length_a   1.000
_cell.length_b   1.000
_cell.length_c   1.000
_cell.angle_alpha   90.00
_cell.angle_beta   90.00
_cell.angle_gamma   90.00
#
_symmetry.space_group_name_H-M   'P 1'
#
loop_
_entity.id
_entity.type
_entity.pdbx_description
1 polymer ?
#
loop_
_entity_poly.entity_id
_entity_poly.type
_entity_poly.pdbx_seq_one_letter_code
_entity_poly.pdbx_strand_id
1 'polypeptide(L)' 'MSKSVAERILLCAQMYEDAKKFARIMMPKGLTADEQELYVFQRIHGMTPAEAANRIYRTSNNE' A
#
# COMPACT_ATOMS: atom_id res chain seq x y z
N MET A 1 22.53 -18.53 -5.63
CA MET A 1 22.88 -17.21 -5.07
C MET A 1 21.61 -16.50 -4.62
N SER A 2 21.61 -15.86 -3.45
CA SER A 2 20.50 -15.00 -3.05
C SER A 2 20.50 -13.71 -3.87
N LYS A 3 19.31 -13.14 -4.12
CA LYS A 3 19.17 -11.82 -4.74
C LYS A 3 19.89 -10.75 -3.91
N SER A 4 20.49 -9.78 -4.57
CA SER A 4 21.06 -8.58 -3.96
C SER A 4 19.98 -7.71 -3.28
N VAL A 5 20.41 -6.73 -2.48
CA VAL A 5 19.49 -5.75 -1.87
C VAL A 5 18.74 -4.98 -2.96
N ALA A 6 19.43 -4.51 -4.01
CA ALA A 6 18.82 -3.75 -5.09
C ALA A 6 17.74 -4.56 -5.83
N GLU A 7 18.02 -5.82 -6.15
CA GLU A 7 17.04 -6.71 -6.80
C GLU A 7 15.82 -6.95 -5.91
N ARG A 8 15.99 -7.05 -4.59
CA ARG A 8 14.87 -7.18 -3.65
C ARG A 8 14.02 -5.91 -3.59
N ILE A 9 14.65 -4.73 -3.59
CA ILE A 9 13.92 -3.45 -3.62
C ILE A 9 13.10 -3.33 -4.90
N LEU A 10 13.69 -3.64 -6.06
CA LEU A 10 12.99 -3.62 -7.35
C LEU A 10 11.82 -4.62 -7.37
N LEU A 11 12.02 -5.82 -6.82
CA LEU A 11 10.95 -6.81 -6.70
C LEU A 11 9.78 -6.28 -5.86
N CYS A 12 10.06 -5.68 -4.70
CA CYS A 12 9.02 -5.09 -3.86
C CYS A 12 8.27 -3.95 -4.56
N ALA A 13 9.00 -3.07 -5.27
CA ALA A 13 8.38 -1.99 -6.03
C ALA A 13 7.45 -2.53 -7.13
N GLN A 14 7.90 -3.55 -7.87
CA GLN A 14 7.10 -4.19 -8.91
C GLN A 14 5.83 -4.83 -8.33
N MET A 15 5.97 -5.60 -7.24
CA MET A 15 4.84 -6.22 -6.56
C MET A 15 3.81 -5.18 -6.09
N TYR A 16 4.27 -4.02 -5.61
CA TYR A 16 3.38 -2.94 -5.18
C TYR A 16 2.60 -2.34 -6.36
N GLU A 17 3.24 -2.12 -7.51
CA GLU A 17 2.54 -1.64 -8.71
C GLU A 17 1.52 -2.66 -9.22
N ASP A 18 1.83 -3.95 -9.17
CA ASP A 18 0.88 -5.00 -9.55
C ASP A 18 -0.31 -5.06 -8.58
N ALA A 19 -0.07 -4.89 -7.27
CA ALA A 19 -1.14 -4.78 -6.28
C ALA A 19 -2.06 -3.57 -6.55
N LYS A 20 -1.51 -2.41 -6.95
CA LYS A 20 -2.31 -1.25 -7.37
C LYS A 20 -3.18 -1.55 -8.59
N LYS A 21 -2.64 -2.27 -9.59
CA LYS A 21 -3.43 -2.69 -10.77
C LYS A 21 -4.61 -3.55 -10.35
N PHE A 22 -4.39 -4.57 -9.51
CA PHE A 22 -5.47 -5.43 -9.01
C PHE A 22 -6.51 -4.66 -8.19
N ALA A 23 -6.08 -3.73 -7.34
CA ALA A 23 -6.99 -2.87 -6.59
C ALA A 23 -7.88 -2.04 -7.52
N ARG A 24 -7.29 -1.42 -8.55
CA ARG A 24 -8.01 -0.61 -9.54
C ARG A 24 -9.01 -1.42 -10.38
N ILE A 25 -8.73 -2.69 -10.68
CA ILE A 25 -9.67 -3.57 -11.40
C ILE A 25 -10.98 -3.76 -10.61
N MET A 26 -10.88 -3.86 -9.28
CA MET A 26 -12.03 -4.01 -8.39
C MET A 26 -12.64 -2.68 -7.94
N MET A 27 -12.18 -1.55 -8.45
CA MET A 27 -12.55 -0.23 -7.95
C MET A 27 -13.94 0.20 -8.43
N PRO A 28 -14.82 0.69 -7.53
CA PRO A 28 -16.10 1.26 -7.93
C PRO A 28 -15.94 2.47 -8.87
N LYS A 29 -16.90 2.64 -9.76
CA LYS A 29 -16.96 3.82 -10.65
C LYS A 29 -17.53 5.02 -9.89
N GLY A 30 -17.15 6.23 -10.31
CA GLY A 30 -17.70 7.49 -9.77
C GLY A 30 -16.96 8.04 -8.55
N LEU A 31 -15.88 7.38 -8.11
CA LEU A 31 -15.01 7.90 -7.05
C LEU A 31 -14.18 9.10 -7.56
N THR A 32 -14.04 10.10 -6.71
CA THR A 32 -13.06 11.20 -6.88
C THR A 32 -11.62 10.68 -6.83
N ALA A 33 -10.66 11.48 -7.27
CA ALA A 33 -9.25 11.07 -7.26
C ALA A 33 -8.77 10.67 -5.84
N ASP A 34 -9.13 11.46 -4.82
CA ASP A 34 -8.74 11.20 -3.43
C ASP A 34 -9.38 9.91 -2.90
N GLU A 35 -10.64 9.65 -3.24
CA GLU A 35 -11.32 8.41 -2.87
C GLU A 35 -10.72 7.18 -3.58
N GLN A 36 -10.27 7.33 -4.83
CA GLN A 36 -9.57 6.27 -5.54
C GLN A 36 -8.23 5.93 -4.87
N GLU A 37 -7.47 6.94 -4.47
CA GLU A 37 -6.21 6.72 -3.74
C GLU A 37 -6.44 6.04 -2.39
N LEU A 38 -7.44 6.50 -1.65
CA LEU A 38 -7.84 5.90 -0.38
C LEU A 38 -8.27 4.44 -0.56
N TYR A 39 -9.09 4.16 -1.58
CA TYR A 39 -9.55 2.81 -1.91
C TYR A 39 -8.39 1.88 -2.25
N VAL A 40 -7.46 2.33 -3.11
CA VAL A 40 -6.29 1.54 -3.50
C VAL A 40 -5.41 1.26 -2.29
N PHE A 41 -5.15 2.25 -1.43
CA PHE A 41 -4.37 2.06 -0.22
C PHE A 41 -5.02 1.00 0.69
N GLN A 42 -6.31 1.17 1.01
CA GLN A 42 -7.05 0.25 1.85
C GLN A 42 -7.06 -1.16 1.28
N ARG A 43 -7.18 -1.31 -0.04
CA ARG A 43 -7.23 -2.62 -0.67
C ARG A 43 -5.91 -3.36 -0.61
N ILE A 44 -4.78 -2.65 -0.72
CA ILE A 44 -3.44 -3.25 -0.65
C ILE A 44 -3.04 -3.57 0.80
N HIS A 45 -3.32 -2.64 1.72
CA HIS A 45 -2.80 -2.70 3.10
C HIS A 45 -3.80 -3.26 4.12
N GLY A 46 -5.07 -3.43 3.73
CA GLY A 46 -6.14 -3.92 4.60
C GLY A 46 -6.56 -2.94 5.71
N MET A 47 -6.10 -1.69 5.64
CA MET A 47 -6.39 -0.64 6.62
C MET A 47 -6.32 0.75 5.95
N THR A 48 -6.92 1.74 6.60
CA THR A 48 -6.86 3.13 6.16
C THR A 48 -5.47 3.76 6.42
N PRO A 49 -5.09 4.82 5.67
CA PRO A 49 -3.88 5.58 5.98
C PRO A 49 -3.85 6.11 7.42
N ALA A 50 -4.99 6.52 7.97
CA ALA A 50 -5.11 7.01 9.33
C ALA A 50 -4.82 5.90 10.37
N GLU A 51 -5.32 4.68 10.14
CA GLU A 51 -5.02 3.52 11.00
C GLU A 51 -3.54 3.13 10.91
N ALA A 52 -2.98 3.12 9.70
CA ALA A 52 -1.55 2.86 9.49
C ALA A 52 -0.67 3.87 10.23
N ALA A 53 -0.99 5.17 10.10
CA ALA A 53 -0.28 6.23 10.82
C ALA A 53 -0.38 6.05 12.33
N ASN A 54 -1.58 5.82 12.87
CA ASN A 54 -1.80 5.58 14.29
C ASN A 54 -0.99 4.38 14.82
N ARG A 55 -0.90 3.30 14.03
CA ARG A 55 -0.09 2.13 14.40
C ARG A 55 1.39 2.49 14.49
N ILE A 56 1.93 3.22 13.51
CA ILE A 56 3.32 3.65 13.51
C ILE A 56 3.60 4.53 14.74
N TYR A 57 2.80 5.56 14.97
CA TYR A 57 2.98 6.47 16.11
C TYR A 57 2.89 5.76 17.47
N ARG A 58 1.99 4.79 17.64
CA ARG A 58 1.90 4.00 18.88
C ARG A 58 3.11 3.09 19.09
N THR A 59 3.70 2.58 18.01
CA THR A 59 4.89 1.73 18.10
C THR A 59 6.11 2.56 18.45
N SER A 60 6.23 3.77 17.90
CA SER A 60 7.35 4.69 18.15
C SER A 60 7.37 5.34 19.54
N ASN A 61 6.25 5.37 20.26
CA ASN A 61 6.15 5.98 21.60
C ASN A 61 6.19 4.94 22.75
N ASN A 62 6.34 3.66 22.44
CA ASN A 62 6.47 2.56 23.41
C ASN A 62 7.90 2.00 23.49
N GLU A 63 8.88 2.70 22.88
CA GLU A 63 10.32 2.47 23.02
C GLU A 63 10.93 3.57 23.91
#